data_AF-A0A4S8M1B6-F1
#
_entry.id   AF-A0A4S8M1B6-F1
#
_cell.length_a   1.000
_cell.length_b   1.000
_cell.length_c   1.000
_cell.angle_alpha   90.00
_cell.angle_beta   90.00
_cell.angle_gamma   90.00
#
_symmetry.space_group_name_H-M   'P 1'
#
loop_
_entity.id
_entity.type
_entity.pdbx_description
1 polymer ?
#
loop_
_entity_poly.entity_id
_entity_poly.type
_entity_poly.pdbx_seq_one_letter_code
_entity_poly.pdbx_strand_id
1 'polypeptide(L)'
;SLSAIRNIQMHLNRATDYSPSAYLEIICLRYQDWLNQNVSGISESPIDNAKSLFEKLSNDTGPLCNAVLQKYGCGDKFWEAERIRTRISRVISYLEDIELANMEGRLGISYKLGKLIYQDKDAAYWIDRD
;
A
#
# COMPACT_ATOMS: atom_id res chain seq x y z
N SER A 1 -8.86 -17.65 10.06
CA SER A 1 -8.02 -18.14 11.19
C SER A 1 -6.77 -17.28 11.30
N LEU A 2 -6.02 -17.32 12.41
CA LEU A 2 -4.75 -16.57 12.56
C LEU A 2 -3.73 -16.93 11.47
N SER A 3 -3.68 -18.20 11.06
CA SER A 3 -2.84 -18.65 9.95
C SER A 3 -3.17 -17.96 8.62
N ALA A 4 -4.45 -17.71 8.33
CA ALA A 4 -4.85 -17.01 7.12
C ALA A 4 -4.42 -15.54 7.12
N ILE A 5 -4.51 -14.86 8.26
CA ILE A 5 -4.01 -13.49 8.42
C ILE A 5 -2.49 -13.42 8.20
N ARG A 6 -1.73 -14.37 8.73
CA ARG A 6 -0.29 -14.45 8.49
C ARG A 6 0.06 -14.73 7.03
N ASN A 7 -0.76 -15.50 6.32
CA ASN A 7 -0.60 -15.67 4.88
C ASN A 7 -0.77 -14.34 4.13
N ILE A 8 -1.76 -13.51 4.51
CA ILE A 8 -1.90 -12.17 3.94
C ILE A 8 -0.66 -11.31 4.21
N GLN A 9 -0.14 -11.31 5.44
CA GLN A 9 1.10 -10.59 5.75
C GLN A 9 2.27 -11.05 4.86
N MET A 10 2.41 -12.36 4.63
CA MET A 10 3.43 -12.86 3.71
C MET A 10 3.21 -12.38 2.27
N HIS A 11 1.96 -12.29 1.81
CA HIS A 11 1.66 -11.75 0.48
C HIS A 11 1.99 -10.26 0.38
N LEU A 12 1.65 -9.46 1.39
CA LEU A 12 2.06 -8.06 1.50
C LEU A 12 3.58 -7.92 1.46
N ASN A 13 4.29 -8.68 2.28
CA ASN A 13 5.75 -8.61 2.35
C ASN A 13 6.38 -9.00 1.01
N ARG A 14 5.90 -10.04 0.34
CA ARG A 14 6.40 -10.43 -0.99
C ARG A 14 6.11 -9.39 -2.06
N ALA A 15 4.91 -8.79 -2.04
CA ALA A 15 4.53 -7.76 -3.01
C ALA A 15 5.41 -6.51 -2.90
N THR A 16 5.86 -6.20 -1.68
CA THR A 16 6.62 -4.98 -1.36
C THR A 16 8.12 -5.24 -1.19
N ASP A 17 8.60 -6.45 -1.49
CA ASP A 17 9.96 -6.89 -1.19
C ASP A 17 10.40 -6.53 0.24
N TYR A 18 9.49 -6.76 1.20
CA TYR A 18 9.64 -6.51 2.63
C TYR A 18 9.79 -5.03 3.04
N SER A 19 9.67 -4.08 2.11
CA SER A 19 9.66 -2.64 2.39
C SER A 19 8.57 -1.93 1.60
N PRO A 20 7.36 -1.79 2.17
CA PRO A 20 6.30 -0.98 1.59
C PRO A 20 6.72 0.46 1.23
N SER A 21 7.54 1.12 2.05
CA SER A 21 8.01 2.47 1.73
C SER A 21 8.90 2.51 0.47
N ALA A 22 9.85 1.58 0.35
CA ALA A 22 10.70 1.46 -0.83
C ALA A 22 9.91 1.02 -2.07
N TYR A 23 8.91 0.15 -1.89
CA TYR A 23 7.99 -0.22 -2.97
C TYR A 23 7.24 0.99 -3.51
N LEU A 24 6.71 1.86 -2.64
CA LEU A 24 6.00 3.08 -3.04
C LEU A 24 6.90 4.07 -3.79
N GLU A 25 8.15 4.22 -3.37
CA GLU A 25 9.17 4.99 -4.07
C GLU A 25 9.37 4.46 -5.50
N ILE A 26 9.57 3.15 -5.65
CA ILE A 26 9.74 2.49 -6.95
C ILE A 26 8.51 2.70 -7.84
N ILE A 27 7.31 2.53 -7.28
CA ILE A 27 6.06 2.74 -8.01
C ILE A 27 5.91 4.20 -8.44
N CYS A 28 6.22 5.15 -7.57
CA CYS A 28 6.15 6.58 -7.89
C CYS A 28 7.08 6.95 -9.05
N LEU A 29 8.31 6.45 -9.06
CA LEU A 29 9.27 6.66 -10.15
C LEU A 29 8.79 6.02 -11.45
N ARG A 30 8.35 4.76 -11.40
CA ARG A 30 7.80 4.06 -12.58
C ARG A 30 6.57 4.76 -13.15
N TYR A 31 5.72 5.33 -12.28
CA TYR A 31 4.54 6.06 -12.71
C TYR A 31 4.91 7.38 -13.38
N GLN A 32 5.89 8.13 -12.85
CA GLN A 32 6.42 9.32 -13.52
C GLN A 32 7.02 8.99 -14.90
N ASP A 33 7.78 7.91 -15.00
CA ASP A 33 8.32 7.45 -16.29
C ASP A 33 7.22 7.04 -17.26
N TRP A 34 6.21 6.31 -16.78
CA TRP A 34 5.03 5.91 -17.56
C TRP A 34 4.26 7.12 -18.08
N LEU A 35 4.03 8.15 -17.26
CA LEU A 35 3.37 9.40 -17.67
C LEU A 35 4.14 10.12 -18.79
N ASN A 36 5.48 10.07 -18.74
CA ASN A 36 6.32 10.71 -19.75
C ASN A 36 6.38 9.93 -21.07
N GLN A 37 6.29 8.59 -21.03
CA GLN A 37 6.49 7.72 -22.18
C GLN A 37 5.18 7.29 -22.84
N ASN A 38 4.08 7.19 -22.09
CA ASN A 38 2.83 6.60 -22.56
C ASN A 38 1.89 7.62 -23.23
N VAL A 39 2.39 8.33 -24.25
CA VAL A 39 1.61 9.29 -25.06
C VAL A 39 0.44 8.62 -25.81
N SER A 40 0.49 7.29 -25.99
CA SER A 40 -0.49 6.50 -26.74
C SER A 40 -1.50 5.70 -25.89
N GLY A 41 -1.32 5.66 -24.57
CA GLY A 41 -2.26 4.98 -23.65
C GLY A 41 -2.32 3.46 -23.76
N ILE A 42 -1.30 2.81 -24.36
CA ILE A 42 -1.34 1.37 -24.68
C ILE A 42 -0.92 0.50 -23.50
N SER A 43 -0.03 0.98 -22.63
CA SER A 43 0.42 0.23 -21.45
C SER A 43 -0.38 0.53 -20.20
N GLU A 44 -0.61 -0.49 -19.38
CA GLU A 44 -1.27 -0.36 -18.07
C GLU A 44 -0.48 0.54 -17.11
N SER A 45 -1.21 1.32 -16.30
CA SER A 45 -0.64 2.18 -15.27
C SER A 45 -0.01 1.35 -14.15
N PRO A 46 1.25 1.62 -13.76
CA PRO A 46 1.87 1.01 -12.59
C PRO A 46 1.06 1.21 -11.30
N ILE A 47 0.38 2.35 -11.17
CA ILE A 47 -0.45 2.63 -10.00
C ILE A 47 -1.72 1.78 -10.01
N ASP A 48 -2.42 1.68 -11.15
CA ASP A 48 -3.66 0.90 -11.24
C ASP A 48 -3.39 -0.58 -10.92
N ASN A 49 -2.28 -1.10 -11.43
CA ASN A 49 -1.83 -2.47 -11.15
C ASN A 49 -1.50 -2.66 -9.66
N ALA A 50 -0.84 -1.70 -9.02
CA ALA A 50 -0.57 -1.74 -7.58
C ALA A 50 -1.87 -1.67 -6.76
N LYS A 51 -2.77 -0.74 -7.08
CA LYS A 51 -4.06 -0.58 -6.39
C LYS A 51 -4.90 -1.84 -6.47
N SER A 52 -5.06 -2.42 -7.67
CA SER A 52 -5.80 -3.66 -7.86
C SER A 52 -5.26 -4.81 -6.98
N LEU A 53 -3.93 -4.93 -6.90
CA LEU A 53 -3.28 -5.92 -6.03
C LEU A 53 -3.61 -5.70 -4.54
N PHE A 54 -3.46 -4.48 -4.03
CA PHE A 54 -3.68 -4.20 -2.61
C PHE A 54 -5.15 -4.14 -2.21
N GLU A 55 -6.04 -3.72 -3.11
CA GLU A 55 -7.49 -3.82 -2.92
C GLU A 55 -7.93 -5.27 -2.76
N LYS A 56 -7.38 -6.18 -3.56
CA LYS A 56 -7.62 -7.62 -3.39
C LYS A 56 -7.17 -8.11 -2.02
N LEU A 57 -5.95 -7.76 -1.60
CA LEU A 57 -5.46 -8.12 -0.26
C LEU A 57 -6.32 -7.52 0.86
N SER A 58 -6.78 -6.28 0.69
CA SER A 58 -7.66 -5.59 1.63
C SER A 58 -9.00 -6.31 1.78
N ASN A 59 -9.62 -6.66 0.65
CA ASN A 59 -10.89 -7.39 0.59
C ASN A 59 -10.78 -8.77 1.25
N ASP A 60 -9.66 -9.47 1.05
CA ASP A 60 -9.40 -10.76 1.69
C ASP A 60 -9.19 -10.62 3.23
N THR A 61 -8.64 -9.48 3.68
CA THR A 61 -8.31 -9.26 5.10
C THR A 61 -9.53 -8.96 5.97
N GLY A 62 -10.51 -8.19 5.46
CA GLY A 62 -11.68 -7.76 6.23
C GLY A 62 -12.46 -8.90 6.91
N PRO A 63 -12.93 -9.91 6.17
CA PRO A 63 -13.61 -11.08 6.74
C PRO A 63 -12.74 -11.85 7.74
N LEU A 64 -11.43 -11.90 7.51
CA LEU A 64 -10.49 -12.60 8.38
C LEU A 64 -10.29 -11.88 9.73
N CYS A 65 -10.19 -10.53 9.74
CA CYS A 65 -10.16 -9.74 10.96
C CYS A 65 -11.43 -9.97 11.80
N ASN A 66 -12.61 -9.95 11.16
CA ASN A 66 -13.88 -10.21 11.83
C ASN A 66 -13.92 -11.63 12.44
N ALA A 67 -13.45 -12.63 11.70
CA ALA A 67 -13.37 -14.01 12.22
C ALA A 67 -12.38 -14.14 13.40
N VAL A 68 -11.28 -13.39 13.39
CA VAL A 68 -10.32 -13.34 14.50
C VAL A 68 -10.96 -12.67 15.73
N LEU A 69 -11.65 -11.55 15.55
CA LEU A 69 -12.37 -10.86 16.61
C LEU A 69 -13.42 -11.76 17.26
N GLN A 70 -14.25 -12.43 16.46
CA GLN A 70 -15.27 -13.35 16.96
C GLN A 70 -14.67 -14.53 17.74
N LYS A 71 -13.51 -15.04 17.31
CA LYS A 71 -12.89 -16.22 17.91
C LYS A 71 -12.05 -15.90 19.16
N TYR A 72 -11.38 -14.75 19.20
CA TYR A 72 -10.37 -14.44 20.20
C TYR A 72 -10.65 -13.15 20.99
N GLY A 73 -11.68 -12.39 20.66
CA GLY A 73 -11.95 -11.07 21.23
C GLY A 73 -10.88 -10.03 20.88
N CYS A 74 -10.89 -8.89 21.57
CA CYS A 74 -9.96 -7.77 21.36
C CYS A 74 -8.57 -7.99 22.00
N GLY A 75 -7.99 -9.18 21.84
CA GLY A 75 -6.65 -9.52 22.33
C GLY A 75 -5.56 -9.36 21.28
N ASP A 76 -4.34 -9.82 21.59
CA ASP A 76 -3.16 -9.68 20.72
C ASP A 76 -3.37 -10.14 19.28
N LYS A 77 -4.11 -11.24 19.10
CA LYS A 77 -4.41 -11.79 17.77
C LYS A 77 -5.25 -10.84 16.92
N PHE A 78 -6.20 -10.15 17.54
CA PHE A 78 -7.01 -9.15 16.86
C PHE A 78 -6.16 -7.94 16.49
N TRP A 79 -5.30 -7.47 17.39
CA TRP A 79 -4.39 -6.36 17.11
C TRP A 79 -3.33 -6.70 16.04
N GLU A 80 -2.87 -7.95 15.95
CA GLU A 80 -2.04 -8.46 14.84
C GLU A 80 -2.79 -8.34 13.51
N ALA A 81 -4.04 -8.83 13.46
CA ALA A 81 -4.87 -8.76 12.25
C ALA A 81 -5.20 -7.32 11.84
N GLU A 82 -5.55 -6.47 12.81
CA GLU A 82 -5.82 -5.05 12.57
C GLU A 82 -4.60 -4.30 12.07
N ARG A 83 -3.40 -4.58 12.60
CA ARG A 83 -2.17 -3.98 12.12
C ARG A 83 -1.93 -4.30 10.64
N ILE A 84 -2.10 -5.57 10.25
CA ILE A 84 -1.95 -6.00 8.85
C ILE A 84 -2.98 -5.29 7.97
N ARG A 85 -4.26 -5.24 8.40
CA ARG A 85 -5.33 -4.51 7.70
C ARG A 85 -4.96 -3.05 7.49
N THR A 86 -4.56 -2.35 8.56
CA THR A 86 -4.16 -0.93 8.52
C THR A 86 -2.96 -0.72 7.60
N ARG A 87 -1.98 -1.62 7.62
CA ARG A 87 -0.79 -1.51 6.76
C ARG A 87 -1.17 -1.60 5.29
N ILE A 88 -2.04 -2.53 4.90
CA ILE A 88 -2.57 -2.63 3.52
C ILE A 88 -3.33 -1.36 3.14
N SER A 89 -4.23 -0.88 4.02
CA SER A 89 -4.99 0.36 3.75
C SER A 89 -4.07 1.57 3.56
N ARG A 90 -2.98 1.68 4.33
CA ARG A 90 -1.99 2.75 4.15
C ARG A 90 -1.29 2.69 2.81
N VAL A 91 -0.90 1.50 2.33
CA VAL A 91 -0.30 1.35 1.00
C VAL A 91 -1.27 1.89 -0.06
N ILE A 92 -2.55 1.52 0.00
CA ILE A 92 -3.58 2.02 -0.93
C ILE A 92 -3.68 3.55 -0.85
N SER A 93 -3.83 4.12 0.34
CA SER A 93 -3.94 5.58 0.50
C SER A 93 -2.71 6.34 0.00
N TYR A 94 -1.52 5.75 0.09
CA TYR A 94 -0.30 6.38 -0.43
C TYR A 94 -0.19 6.27 -1.95
N LEU A 95 -0.74 5.22 -2.56
CA LEU A 95 -0.92 5.14 -4.01
C LEU A 95 -1.91 6.21 -4.49
N GLU A 96 -3.03 6.40 -3.76
CA GLU A 96 -4.02 7.44 -4.05
C GLU A 96 -3.45 8.86 -3.93
N ASP A 97 -2.58 9.12 -2.95
CA ASP A 97 -1.86 10.41 -2.81
C ASP A 97 -0.96 10.68 -4.03
N ILE A 98 -0.29 9.66 -4.57
CA ILE A 98 0.52 9.78 -5.78
C ILE A 98 -0.36 10.16 -6.99
N GLU A 99 -1.51 9.50 -7.17
CA GLU A 99 -2.45 9.83 -8.27
C GLU A 99 -3.02 11.23 -8.11
N LEU A 100 -3.43 11.59 -6.89
CA LEU A 100 -3.96 12.92 -6.61
C LEU A 100 -2.92 14.00 -6.93
N ALA A 101 -1.68 13.81 -6.51
CA ALA A 101 -0.58 14.72 -6.83
C ALA A 101 -0.36 14.83 -8.35
N ASN A 102 -0.59 13.76 -9.12
CA ASN A 102 -0.56 13.81 -10.58
C ASN A 102 -1.75 14.58 -11.18
N MET A 103 -2.98 14.29 -10.72
CA MET A 103 -4.19 14.99 -11.16
C MET A 103 -4.10 16.51 -10.90
N GLU A 104 -3.44 16.91 -9.82
CA GLU A 104 -3.19 18.30 -9.45
C GLU A 104 -1.97 18.92 -10.15
N GLY A 105 -1.28 18.17 -11.03
CA GLY A 105 -0.11 18.65 -11.77
C GLY A 105 1.14 18.91 -10.91
N ARG A 106 1.19 18.36 -9.69
CA ARG A 106 2.25 18.62 -8.70
C ARG A 106 3.11 17.41 -8.34
N LEU A 107 2.91 16.25 -8.97
CA LEU A 107 3.60 15.01 -8.62
C LEU A 107 5.13 15.18 -8.60
N GLY A 108 5.72 15.67 -9.69
CA GLY A 108 7.18 15.81 -9.80
C GLY A 108 7.78 16.79 -8.77
N ILE A 109 7.08 17.87 -8.44
CA ILE A 109 7.52 18.82 -7.40
C ILE A 109 7.37 18.21 -6.01
N SER A 110 6.22 17.56 -5.75
CA SER A 110 5.93 16.94 -4.44
C SER A 110 6.95 15.83 -4.14
N TYR A 111 7.25 14.99 -5.13
CA TYR A 111 8.26 13.95 -5.04
C TYR A 111 9.65 14.52 -4.70
N LYS A 112 10.13 15.51 -5.48
CA LYS A 112 11.45 16.13 -5.29
C LYS A 112 11.61 16.82 -3.93
N LEU A 113 10.52 17.35 -3.40
CA LEU A 113 10.52 18.06 -2.11
C LEU A 113 10.20 17.14 -0.92
N GLY A 114 10.02 15.83 -1.12
CA GLY A 114 9.68 14.91 -0.04
C GLY A 114 8.29 15.17 0.55
N LYS A 115 7.32 15.63 -0.26
CA LYS A 115 5.98 16.05 0.17
C LYS A 115 4.89 15.01 -0.10
N LEU A 116 5.22 13.86 -0.69
CA LEU A 116 4.27 12.75 -0.77
C LEU A 116 4.17 12.08 0.60
N ILE A 117 2.98 11.63 0.98
CA ILE A 117 2.73 11.19 2.36
C ILE A 117 3.68 10.06 2.77
N TYR A 118 3.97 9.11 1.88
CA TYR A 118 4.86 7.98 2.19
C TYR A 118 6.33 8.40 2.45
N GLN A 119 6.73 9.61 2.04
CA GLN A 119 8.08 10.15 2.25
C GLN A 119 8.23 10.80 3.64
N ASP A 120 7.13 11.02 4.35
CA ASP A 120 7.18 11.44 5.74
C ASP A 120 7.83 10.36 6.62
N LYS A 121 8.69 10.78 7.55
CA LYS A 121 9.50 9.84 8.35
C LYS A 121 8.64 8.94 9.22
N ASP A 122 7.56 9.47 9.80
CA ASP A 122 6.68 8.69 10.64
C ASP A 122 5.85 7.75 9.77
N ALA A 123 5.33 8.22 8.63
CA ALA A 123 4.61 7.39 7.68
C ALA A 123 5.45 6.18 7.21
N ALA A 124 6.68 6.43 6.76
CA ALA A 124 7.62 5.39 6.34
C ALA A 124 7.93 4.40 7.47
N TYR A 125 8.22 4.90 8.67
CA TYR A 125 8.47 4.06 9.84
C TYR A 125 7.28 3.16 10.17
N TRP A 126 6.07 3.71 10.18
CA TRP A 126 4.88 2.97 10.59
C TRP A 126 4.37 2.00 9.53
N ILE A 127 4.67 2.22 8.25
CA ILE A 127 4.29 1.29 7.18
C ILE A 127 5.31 0.17 6.97
N ASP A 128 6.57 0.36 7.36
CA ASP A 128 7.58 -0.71 7.29
C ASP A 128 7.63 -1.57 8.56
N ARG A 129 7.08 -1.06 9.66
CA ARG A 129 7.05 -1.80 10.93
C ARG A 129 6.17 -3.05 10.85
N ASP A 130 6.78 -4.19 11.19
CA ASP A 130 6.10 -5.47 11.45
C ASP A 130 5.38 -5.48 12.81
#